data_AF-A0A4R6BFG4-F1
#
_entry.id   AF-A0A4R6BFG4-F1
#
_cell.length_a   1.000
_cell.length_b   1.000
_cell.length_c   1.000
_cell.angle_alpha   90.00
_cell.angle_beta   90.00
_cell.angle_gamma   90.00
#
_symmetry.space_group_name_H-M   'P 1'
#
loop_
_entity.id
_entity.type
_entity.pdbx_description
1 polymer ?
#
loop_
_entity_poly.entity_id
_entity_poly.type
_entity_poly.pdbx_seq_one_letter_code
_entity_poly.pdbx_strand_id
1 'polypeptide(L)'
;MKQQITWQEAWQDYTRNFFKPKAPISYEMYKAHSRLVRPLGVVLTIIWFIIIYQIGKYPEGFWNRAEKTQDHFEIVQSFKRGLVFILISSAIILPTLPTELRMFTKRGKSVLPYMLTFIFFVVGGITFSFITFYLNMKGDMLFGVLMMLVLIFMNNQSYVDNVRKTGADQNEQ
;
A
#
# COMPACT_ATOMS: atom_id res chain seq x y z
N MET A 1 -16.83 16.76 -25.12
CA MET A 1 -17.48 16.58 -23.79
C MET A 1 -16.66 15.58 -22.98
N LYS A 2 -16.31 15.87 -21.71
CA LYS A 2 -15.64 14.89 -20.84
C LYS A 2 -16.65 13.79 -20.51
N GLN A 3 -16.56 12.62 -21.16
CA GLN A 3 -17.37 11.47 -20.77
C GLN A 3 -17.04 11.11 -19.32
N GLN A 4 -18.05 11.14 -18.45
CA GLN A 4 -17.90 10.63 -17.10
C GLN A 4 -17.97 9.10 -17.15
N ILE A 5 -16.83 8.45 -16.90
CA ILE A 5 -16.77 7.00 -16.73
C ILE A 5 -17.60 6.62 -15.50
N THR A 6 -18.55 5.72 -15.69
CA THR A 6 -19.40 5.17 -14.63
C THR A 6 -18.64 4.19 -13.75
N TRP A 7 -19.14 3.95 -12.54
CA TRP A 7 -18.56 2.95 -11.63
C TRP A 7 -18.58 1.53 -12.20
N GLN A 8 -19.63 1.18 -12.95
CA GLN A 8 -19.77 -0.14 -13.57
C GLN A 8 -18.73 -0.35 -14.67
N GLU A 9 -18.52 0.64 -15.54
CA GLU A 9 -17.48 0.59 -16.57
C GLU A 9 -16.08 0.48 -15.96
N ALA A 10 -15.80 1.26 -14.91
CA ALA A 10 -14.54 1.21 -14.21
C ALA A 10 -14.29 -0.16 -13.57
N TRP A 11 -15.30 -0.76 -12.96
CA TRP A 11 -15.19 -2.09 -12.37
C TRP A 11 -15.00 -3.19 -13.44
N GLN A 12 -15.73 -3.11 -14.55
CA GLN A 12 -15.58 -4.04 -15.66
C GLN A 12 -14.20 -3.95 -16.31
N ASP A 13 -13.68 -2.73 -16.56
CA ASP A 13 -12.32 -2.55 -17.08
C ASP A 13 -11.27 -3.08 -16.10
N TYR A 14 -11.42 -2.75 -14.81
CA TYR A 14 -10.51 -3.17 -13.76
C TYR A 14 -10.40 -4.70 -13.68
N THR A 15 -11.53 -5.39 -13.59
CA THR A 15 -11.58 -6.86 -13.48
C THR A 15 -11.10 -7.55 -14.75
N ARG A 16 -11.51 -7.07 -15.94
CA ARG A 16 -11.09 -7.65 -17.23
C ARG A 16 -9.59 -7.52 -17.49
N ASN A 17 -8.98 -6.45 -17.00
CA ASN A 17 -7.57 -6.12 -17.22
C ASN A 17 -6.69 -6.30 -15.98
N PHE A 18 -7.19 -6.95 -14.92
CA PHE A 18 -6.48 -7.13 -13.66
C PHE A 18 -5.11 -7.81 -13.85
N PHE A 19 -5.06 -8.85 -14.70
CA PHE A 19 -3.82 -9.57 -15.04
C PHE A 19 -3.18 -9.11 -16.36
N LYS A 20 -3.60 -7.96 -16.90
CA LYS A 20 -3.11 -7.42 -18.19
C LYS A 20 -2.39 -6.09 -17.96
N PRO A 21 -1.16 -6.10 -17.42
CA PRO A 21 -0.44 -4.89 -17.04
C PRO A 21 -0.05 -3.99 -18.22
N LYS A 22 -0.11 -4.51 -19.46
CA LYS A 22 0.16 -3.75 -20.70
C LYS A 22 -1.11 -3.28 -21.42
N ALA A 23 -2.30 -3.55 -20.89
CA ALA A 23 -3.54 -3.11 -21.51
C ALA A 23 -3.64 -1.57 -21.49
N PRO A 24 -4.06 -0.93 -22.59
CA PRO A 24 -4.17 0.53 -22.66
C PRO A 24 -5.13 1.05 -21.59
N ILE A 25 -4.84 2.23 -21.03
CA ILE A 25 -5.65 2.88 -20.01
C ILE A 25 -5.75 4.38 -20.30
N SER A 26 -6.92 5.00 -20.13
CA SER A 26 -7.05 6.46 -20.20
C SER A 26 -6.74 7.11 -18.84
N TYR A 27 -6.49 8.41 -18.84
CA TYR A 27 -6.26 9.15 -17.58
C TYR A 27 -7.53 9.21 -16.72
N GLU A 28 -8.69 9.29 -17.37
CA GLU A 28 -10.00 9.22 -16.73
C GLU A 28 -10.23 7.86 -16.08
N MET A 29 -9.86 6.76 -16.78
CA MET A 29 -10.03 5.40 -16.28
C MET A 29 -9.12 5.13 -15.08
N TYR A 30 -7.87 5.59 -15.12
CA TYR A 30 -6.97 5.54 -13.97
C TYR A 30 -7.59 6.21 -12.73
N LYS A 31 -8.18 7.40 -12.90
CA LYS A 31 -8.85 8.10 -11.81
C LYS A 31 -10.13 7.40 -11.34
N ALA A 32 -10.84 6.73 -12.24
CA ALA A 32 -12.01 5.92 -11.87
C ALA A 32 -11.58 4.70 -11.03
N HIS A 33 -10.52 4.00 -11.42
CA HIS A 33 -9.94 2.90 -10.64
C HIS A 33 -9.41 3.37 -9.27
N SER A 34 -8.71 4.50 -9.21
CA SER A 34 -8.22 5.09 -7.95
C SER A 34 -9.38 5.43 -6.99
N ARG A 35 -10.53 5.88 -7.51
CA ARG A 35 -11.74 6.06 -6.71
C ARG A 35 -12.36 4.74 -6.27
N LEU A 36 -12.27 3.70 -7.10
CA LEU A 36 -12.83 2.39 -6.83
C LEU A 36 -12.16 1.68 -5.64
N VAL A 37 -10.85 1.78 -5.54
CA VAL A 37 -10.04 1.14 -4.49
C VAL A 37 -10.01 1.95 -3.18
N ARG A 38 -10.38 3.24 -3.21
CA ARG A 38 -10.27 4.13 -2.05
C ARG A 38 -11.14 3.72 -0.85
N PRO A 39 -12.42 3.31 -1.01
CA PRO A 39 -13.23 2.83 0.11
C PRO A 39 -12.61 1.62 0.81
N LEU A 40 -12.05 0.68 0.04
CA LEU A 40 -11.33 -0.47 0.60
C LEU A 40 -10.12 -0.01 1.43
N GLY A 41 -9.36 0.96 0.92
CA GLY A 41 -8.25 1.57 1.66
C GLY A 41 -8.69 2.14 3.01
N VAL A 42 -9.80 2.91 3.04
CA VAL A 42 -10.35 3.48 4.28
C VAL A 42 -10.75 2.38 5.26
N VAL A 43 -11.47 1.34 4.81
CA VAL A 43 -11.88 0.21 5.65
C VAL A 43 -10.66 -0.51 6.24
N LEU A 44 -9.64 -0.79 5.42
CA LEU A 44 -8.42 -1.46 5.87
C LEU A 44 -7.62 -0.61 6.86
N THR A 45 -7.56 0.70 6.67
CA THR A 45 -6.93 1.61 7.64
C THR A 45 -7.67 1.62 8.98
N ILE A 46 -9.00 1.61 8.99
CA ILE A 46 -9.79 1.51 10.23
C ILE A 46 -9.51 0.18 10.94
N ILE A 47 -9.50 -0.93 10.19
CA ILE A 47 -9.16 -2.26 10.71
C ILE A 47 -7.76 -2.26 11.32
N TRP A 48 -6.79 -1.63 10.67
CA TRP A 48 -5.43 -1.48 11.20
C TRP A 48 -5.41 -0.75 12.54
N PHE A 49 -6.10 0.38 12.67
CA PHE A 49 -6.19 1.09 13.95
C PHE A 49 -6.79 0.22 15.07
N ILE A 50 -7.84 -0.55 14.77
CA ILE A 50 -8.47 -1.46 15.75
C ILE A 50 -7.46 -2.52 16.20
N ILE A 51 -6.75 -3.16 15.26
CA ILE A 51 -5.78 -4.22 15.58
C ILE A 51 -4.60 -3.65 16.38
N ILE A 52 -4.04 -2.52 15.96
CA ILE A 52 -2.92 -1.89 16.68
C ILE A 52 -3.33 -1.48 18.09
N TYR A 53 -4.54 -0.94 18.26
CA TYR A 53 -5.08 -0.61 19.58
C TYR A 53 -5.20 -1.85 20.47
N GLN A 54 -5.66 -2.99 19.93
CA GLN A 54 -5.74 -4.24 20.68
C GLN A 54 -4.36 -4.81 21.05
N ILE A 55 -3.42 -4.80 20.11
CA ILE A 55 -2.04 -5.27 20.31
C ILE A 55 -1.29 -4.41 21.34
N GLY A 56 -1.60 -3.12 21.41
CA GLY A 56 -1.02 -2.17 22.37
C GLY A 56 -1.56 -2.28 23.80
N LYS A 57 -2.57 -3.12 24.07
CA LYS A 57 -3.09 -3.28 25.44
C LYS A 57 -2.14 -4.13 26.29
N TYR A 58 -1.63 -3.52 27.34
CA TYR A 58 -0.92 -4.24 28.38
C TYR A 58 -1.92 -4.97 29.30
N PRO A 59 -1.70 -6.26 29.62
CA PRO A 59 -2.54 -6.97 30.56
C PRO A 59 -2.41 -6.36 31.97
N GLU A 60 -3.45 -6.54 32.79
CA GLU A 60 -3.40 -6.12 34.20
C GLU A 60 -2.18 -6.74 34.90
N GLY A 61 -1.49 -5.91 35.70
CA GLY A 61 -0.26 -6.29 36.38
C GLY A 61 0.99 -6.41 35.49
N PHE A 62 0.93 -5.99 34.21
CA PHE A 62 2.12 -5.97 33.33
C PHE A 62 3.33 -5.29 33.98
N TRP A 63 3.12 -4.11 34.57
CA TRP A 63 4.16 -3.31 35.21
C TRP A 63 4.74 -3.94 36.49
N ASN A 64 4.07 -4.96 37.03
CA ASN A 64 4.52 -5.70 38.23
C ASN A 64 5.27 -6.99 37.89
N ARG A 65 5.45 -7.31 36.60
CA ARG A 65 6.19 -8.50 36.16
C ARG A 65 7.69 -8.26 36.16
N ALA A 66 8.48 -9.34 36.21
CA ALA A 66 9.93 -9.26 36.09
C ALA A 66 10.34 -8.64 34.73
N GLU A 67 11.36 -7.79 34.72
CA GLU A 67 11.84 -7.03 33.56
C GLU A 67 12.00 -7.90 32.29
N LYS A 68 12.67 -9.07 32.40
CA LYS A 68 12.83 -10.01 31.28
C LYS A 68 11.51 -10.45 30.63
N THR A 69 10.45 -10.60 31.43
CA THR A 69 9.13 -11.00 30.93
C THR A 69 8.36 -9.83 30.31
N GLN A 70 8.61 -8.60 30.79
CA GLN A 70 8.09 -7.38 30.18
C GLN A 70 8.73 -7.16 28.81
N ASP A 71 10.06 -7.23 28.74
CA ASP A 71 10.79 -7.06 27.49
C ASP A 71 10.41 -8.09 26.43
N HIS A 72 10.33 -9.37 26.82
CA HIS A 72 9.90 -10.41 25.89
C HIS A 72 8.48 -10.14 25.36
N PHE A 73 7.55 -9.72 26.22
CA PHE A 73 6.20 -9.34 25.79
C PHE A 73 6.23 -8.17 24.79
N GLU A 74 7.01 -7.13 25.06
CA GLU A 74 7.12 -5.97 24.17
C GLU A 74 7.75 -6.31 22.82
N ILE A 75 8.75 -7.20 22.79
CA ILE A 75 9.35 -7.74 21.56
C ILE A 75 8.28 -8.47 20.74
N VAL A 76 7.51 -9.36 21.37
CA VAL A 76 6.42 -10.10 20.70
C VAL A 76 5.35 -9.13 20.15
N GLN A 77 4.95 -8.12 20.93
CA GLN A 77 3.97 -7.14 20.46
C GLN A 77 4.54 -6.28 19.32
N SER A 78 5.80 -5.87 19.39
CA SER A 78 6.47 -5.15 18.30
C SER A 78 6.49 -5.98 17.01
N PHE A 79 6.87 -7.26 17.08
CA PHE A 79 6.83 -8.17 15.94
C PHE A 79 5.43 -8.27 15.31
N LYS A 80 4.39 -8.46 16.14
CA LYS A 80 3.00 -8.50 15.67
C LYS A 80 2.59 -7.20 14.99
N ARG A 81 2.95 -6.04 15.54
CA ARG A 81 2.65 -4.73 14.94
C ARG A 81 3.32 -4.59 13.57
N GLY A 82 4.59 -4.97 13.45
CA GLY A 82 5.34 -4.95 12.20
C GLY A 82 4.67 -5.79 11.11
N LEU A 83 4.33 -7.05 11.44
CA LEU A 83 3.65 -7.94 10.49
C LEU A 83 2.28 -7.41 10.07
N VAL A 84 1.45 -6.98 11.03
CA VAL A 84 0.12 -6.41 10.75
C VAL A 84 0.23 -5.18 9.84
N PHE A 85 1.20 -4.30 10.12
CA PHE A 85 1.44 -3.12 9.30
C PHE A 85 1.78 -3.48 7.86
N ILE A 86 2.71 -4.43 7.64
CA ILE A 86 3.12 -4.85 6.29
C ILE A 86 1.96 -5.50 5.56
N LEU A 87 1.23 -6.41 6.20
CA LEU A 87 0.11 -7.13 5.59
C LEU A 87 -1.02 -6.18 5.18
N ILE A 88 -1.43 -5.26 6.07
CA ILE A 88 -2.50 -4.32 5.75
C ILE A 88 -2.06 -3.33 4.66
N SER A 89 -0.86 -2.77 4.76
CA SER A 89 -0.35 -1.86 3.72
C SER A 89 -0.27 -2.56 2.37
N SER A 90 0.17 -3.82 2.35
CA SER A 90 0.19 -4.65 1.13
C SER A 90 -1.21 -4.87 0.58
N ALA A 91 -2.19 -5.17 1.43
CA ALA A 91 -3.59 -5.33 1.03
C ALA A 91 -4.21 -4.04 0.46
N ILE A 92 -3.71 -2.87 0.86
CA ILE A 92 -4.10 -1.57 0.31
C ILE A 92 -3.46 -1.32 -1.05
N ILE A 93 -2.18 -1.68 -1.23
CA ILE A 93 -1.40 -1.40 -2.45
C ILE A 93 -1.68 -2.45 -3.56
N LEU A 94 -1.90 -3.71 -3.20
CA LEU A 94 -2.12 -4.80 -4.17
C LEU A 94 -3.26 -4.49 -5.17
N PRO A 95 -4.44 -4.00 -4.74
CA PRO A 95 -5.50 -3.63 -5.66
C PRO A 95 -5.13 -2.49 -6.62
N THR A 96 -4.18 -1.61 -6.26
CA THR A 96 -3.78 -0.49 -7.12
C THR A 96 -2.78 -0.92 -8.19
N LEU A 97 -2.02 -2.00 -7.96
CA LEU A 97 -0.94 -2.46 -8.84
C LEU A 97 -1.36 -2.55 -10.32
N PRO A 98 -2.42 -3.29 -10.71
CA PRO A 98 -2.77 -3.43 -12.13
C PRO A 98 -2.95 -2.08 -12.84
N THR A 99 -3.56 -1.11 -12.14
CA THR A 99 -3.81 0.24 -12.64
C THR A 99 -2.51 1.04 -12.75
N GLU A 100 -1.64 0.96 -11.75
CA GLU A 100 -0.32 1.60 -11.78
C GLU A 100 0.55 1.05 -12.91
N LEU A 101 0.59 -0.27 -13.10
CA LEU A 101 1.42 -0.90 -14.14
C LEU A 101 0.98 -0.50 -15.55
N ARG A 102 -0.33 -0.45 -15.78
CA ARG A 102 -0.90 0.02 -17.05
C ARG A 102 -0.55 1.48 -17.31
N MET A 103 -0.60 2.33 -16.28
CA MET A 103 -0.26 3.74 -16.42
C MET A 103 1.25 3.96 -16.64
N PHE A 104 2.13 3.21 -15.98
CA PHE A 104 3.56 3.22 -16.30
C PHE A 104 3.82 2.83 -17.76
N THR A 105 3.15 1.76 -18.23
CA THR A 105 3.26 1.31 -19.62
C THR A 105 2.79 2.37 -20.61
N LYS A 106 1.64 3.02 -20.36
CA LYS A 106 1.14 4.14 -21.19
C LYS A 106 2.19 5.24 -21.32
N ARG A 107 2.86 5.59 -20.22
CA ARG A 107 3.88 6.65 -20.17
C ARG A 107 5.23 6.24 -20.79
N GLY A 108 5.36 5.02 -21.30
CA GLY A 108 6.63 4.46 -21.74
C GLY A 108 7.69 4.35 -20.62
N LYS A 109 7.26 4.32 -19.35
CA LYS A 109 8.15 4.24 -18.20
C LYS A 109 8.31 2.81 -17.71
N SER A 110 9.49 2.50 -17.19
CA SER A 110 9.75 1.19 -16.61
C SER A 110 8.90 0.96 -15.36
N VAL A 111 8.18 -0.15 -15.35
CA VAL A 111 7.41 -0.68 -14.23
C VAL A 111 8.33 -1.26 -13.13
N LEU A 112 9.54 -1.67 -13.52
CA LEU A 112 10.44 -2.46 -12.69
C LEU A 112 10.76 -1.80 -11.33
N PRO A 113 11.11 -0.50 -11.24
CA PRO A 113 11.41 0.13 -9.97
C PRO A 113 10.24 0.03 -8.99
N TYR A 114 9.01 0.29 -9.45
CA TYR A 114 7.81 0.23 -8.61
C TYR A 114 7.56 -1.19 -8.08
N MET A 115 7.70 -2.20 -8.95
CA MET A 115 7.56 -3.61 -8.57
C MET A 115 8.64 -4.05 -7.59
N LEU A 116 9.90 -3.67 -7.81
CA LEU A 116 11.01 -4.01 -6.92
C LEU A 116 10.84 -3.35 -5.55
N THR A 117 10.45 -2.07 -5.49
CA THR A 117 10.15 -1.40 -4.22
C THR A 117 9.00 -2.11 -3.50
N PHE A 118 7.97 -2.53 -4.22
CA PHE A 118 6.85 -3.26 -3.62
C PHE A 118 7.29 -4.63 -3.08
N ILE A 119 8.03 -5.41 -3.86
CA ILE A 119 8.58 -6.70 -3.43
C ILE A 119 9.51 -6.51 -2.22
N PHE A 120 10.39 -5.51 -2.25
CA PHE A 120 11.30 -5.21 -1.15
C PHE A 120 10.55 -4.76 0.10
N PHE A 121 9.48 -3.97 -0.05
CA PHE A 121 8.61 -3.60 1.07
C PHE A 121 7.99 -4.83 1.73
N VAL A 122 7.41 -5.75 0.95
CA VAL A 122 6.74 -6.94 1.47
C VAL A 122 7.76 -7.95 2.03
N VAL A 123 8.67 -8.44 1.18
CA VAL A 123 9.63 -9.48 1.54
C VAL A 123 10.64 -8.95 2.54
N GLY A 124 11.20 -7.77 2.29
CA GLY A 124 12.16 -7.13 3.19
C GLY A 124 11.53 -6.74 4.52
N GLY A 125 10.31 -6.20 4.52
CA GLY A 125 9.59 -5.89 5.76
C GLY A 125 9.30 -7.14 6.60
N ILE A 126 8.82 -8.22 5.99
CA ILE A 126 8.56 -9.48 6.70
C ILE A 126 9.88 -10.03 7.25
N THR A 127 10.92 -10.10 6.42
CA THR A 127 12.25 -10.59 6.82
C THR A 127 12.82 -9.76 7.96
N PHE A 128 12.72 -8.44 7.90
CA PHE A 128 13.15 -7.53 8.97
C PHE A 128 12.40 -7.78 10.28
N SER A 129 11.09 -8.01 10.22
CA SER A 129 10.28 -8.35 11.39
C SER A 129 10.75 -9.67 12.03
N PHE A 130 11.04 -10.70 11.21
CA PHE A 130 11.57 -11.96 11.71
C PHE A 130 12.98 -11.84 12.30
N ILE A 131 13.87 -11.09 11.64
CA ILE A 131 15.24 -10.88 12.13
C ILE A 131 15.21 -10.15 13.48
N THR A 132 14.47 -9.05 13.59
CA THR A 132 14.37 -8.28 14.84
C THR A 132 13.77 -9.12 15.96
N PHE A 133 12.77 -9.94 15.67
CA PHE A 133 12.22 -10.90 16.61
C PHE A 133 13.26 -11.94 17.08
N TYR A 134 13.99 -12.56 16.15
CA TYR A 134 15.01 -13.57 16.46
C TYR A 134 16.17 -12.98 17.27
N LEU A 135 16.52 -11.72 17.03
CA LEU A 135 17.56 -11.00 17.78
C LEU A 135 17.07 -10.43 19.13
N ASN A 136 15.83 -10.71 19.53
CA ASN A 136 15.21 -10.15 20.76
C ASN A 136 15.23 -8.62 20.80
N MET A 137 15.01 -7.97 19.65
CA MET A 137 14.96 -6.51 19.53
C MET A 137 13.52 -6.03 19.34
N LYS A 138 13.20 -4.87 19.91
CA LYS A 138 11.97 -4.13 19.58
C LYS A 138 12.14 -3.59 18.15
N GLY A 139 11.38 -4.13 17.20
CA GLY A 139 11.34 -3.61 15.84
C GLY A 139 10.71 -2.22 15.78
N ASP A 140 11.40 -1.29 15.12
CA ASP A 140 10.86 0.04 14.79
C ASP A 140 10.08 -0.04 13.47
N MET A 141 8.90 0.59 13.45
CA MET A 141 8.05 0.68 12.26
C MET A 141 8.56 1.71 11.25
N LEU A 142 9.51 2.58 11.62
CA LEU A 142 10.04 3.64 10.76
C LEU A 142 10.49 3.12 9.39
N PHE A 143 11.20 2.00 9.34
CA PHE A 143 11.63 1.38 8.08
C PHE A 143 10.44 1.02 7.18
N GLY A 144 9.41 0.38 7.74
CA GLY A 144 8.20 0.03 7.02
C GLY A 144 7.45 1.27 6.52
N VAL A 145 7.33 2.30 7.36
CA VAL A 145 6.67 3.57 7.00
C VAL A 145 7.41 4.27 5.86
N LEU A 146 8.73 4.34 5.91
CA LEU A 146 9.54 4.96 4.85
C LEU A 146 9.35 4.25 3.51
N MET A 147 9.41 2.92 3.50
CA MET A 147 9.22 2.14 2.27
C MET A 147 7.81 2.30 1.70
N MET A 148 6.78 2.35 2.56
CA MET A 148 5.41 2.64 2.15
C MET A 148 5.30 4.05 1.54
N LEU A 149 5.96 5.06 2.13
CA LEU A 149 5.98 6.42 1.59
C LEU A 149 6.64 6.47 0.22
N VAL A 150 7.76 5.76 0.01
CA VAL A 150 8.42 5.66 -1.29
C VAL A 150 7.44 5.12 -2.35
N LEU A 151 6.68 4.07 -2.04
CA LEU A 151 5.65 3.53 -2.95
C LEU A 151 4.56 4.55 -3.27
N ILE A 152 4.13 5.34 -2.28
CA ILE A 152 3.15 6.41 -2.48
C ILE A 152 3.72 7.50 -3.39
N PHE A 153 4.97 7.91 -3.21
CA PHE A 153 5.60 8.94 -4.06
C PHE A 153 5.90 8.46 -5.48
N MET A 154 6.12 7.17 -5.67
CA MET A 154 6.35 6.58 -6.99
C MET A 154 5.07 6.37 -7.80
N ASN A 155 3.88 6.49 -7.18
CA ASN A 155 2.61 6.27 -7.89
C ASN A 155 2.38 7.30 -9.00
N ASN A 156 1.44 6.98 -9.90
CA ASN A 156 1.16 7.83 -11.05
C ASN A 156 0.22 9.01 -10.74
N GLN A 157 -0.32 9.12 -9.52
CA GLN A 157 -1.40 10.06 -9.17
C GLN A 157 -1.00 11.52 -9.44
N SER A 158 0.15 11.96 -8.94
CA SER A 158 0.65 13.33 -9.13
C SER A 158 0.85 13.69 -10.59
N TYR A 159 1.32 12.73 -11.40
CA TYR A 159 1.49 12.94 -12.84
C TYR A 159 0.13 13.09 -13.53
N VAL A 160 -0.82 12.18 -13.27
CA VAL A 160 -2.15 12.22 -13.88
C VAL A 160 -2.91 13.51 -13.50
N ASP A 161 -2.79 13.96 -12.25
CA ASP A 161 -3.41 15.20 -11.82
C ASP A 161 -2.79 16.44 -12.49
N ASN A 162 -1.48 16.41 -12.81
CA ASN A 162 -0.81 17.50 -13.53
C ASN A 162 -1.19 17.56 -15.01
N VAL A 163 -1.21 16.43 -15.71
CA VAL A 163 -1.60 16.36 -17.15
C VAL A 163 -3.02 16.91 -17.34
N ARG A 164 -3.93 16.58 -16.43
CA ARG A 164 -5.30 17.10 -16.46
C ARG A 164 -5.38 18.60 -16.23
N LYS A 165 -4.54 19.15 -15.35
CA LYS A 165 -4.50 20.60 -15.06
C LYS A 165 -3.98 21.39 -16.25
N THR A 166 -3.00 20.85 -16.98
CA THR A 166 -2.40 21.51 -18.14
C THR A 166 -3.19 21.31 -19.44
N GLY A 167 -4.19 20.41 -19.45
CA GLY A 167 -4.99 20.12 -20.63
C GLY A 167 -4.24 19.34 -21.72
N ALA A 168 -3.05 18.82 -21.42
CA ALA A 168 -2.21 18.10 -22.37
C ALA A 168 -2.88 16.82 -22.93
N ASP A 169 -3.89 16.31 -22.24
CA ASP A 169 -4.76 15.21 -22.71
C ASP A 169 -5.51 15.52 -24.02
N GLN A 170 -5.67 16.80 -24.38
CA GLN A 170 -6.42 17.22 -25.58
C GLN A 170 -5.59 17.21 -26.86
N ASN A 171 -4.26 17.05 -26.76
CA ASN A 171 -3.33 17.12 -27.90
C ASN A 171 -2.83 15.73 -28.36
N GLU A 172 -3.25 14.65 -27.68
CA GLU A 172 -2.86 13.26 -28.00
C GLU A 172 -4.00 12.44 -28.65
N GLN A 173 -5.09 13.09 -29.08
CA GLN A 173 -6.17 12.50 -29.88
C GLN A 173 -5.98 12.82 -31.36
#